data_AF-A0A8J3M090-F1
#
_entry.id   AF-A0A8J3M090-F1
#
_cell.length_a   1.000
_cell.length_b   1.000
_cell.length_c   1.000
_cell.angle_alpha   90.00
_cell.angle_beta   90.00
_cell.angle_gamma   90.00
#
_symmetry.space_group_name_H-M   'P 1'
#
loop_
_entity.id
_entity.type
_entity.pdbx_description
1 polymer ?
#
loop_
_entity_poly.entity_id
_entity_poly.type
_entity_poly.pdbx_seq_one_letter_code
_entity_poly.pdbx_strand_id
1 'polypeptide(L)'
;MNKKVPAVSMDRISLSPYEAQVAARLQYVVAQLATSHAGAKEEDVARILAERLRGLGVSPNPREVHLIAQSIAQMPQVPKTDRPAGRRVRSSDVHP
;
A
#
# COMPACT_ATOMS: atom_id res chain seq x y z
N MET A 1 -19.74 12.67 22.64
CA MET A 1 -20.07 11.82 21.46
C MET A 1 -18.93 10.83 21.24
N ASN A 2 -19.05 9.61 21.76
CA ASN A 2 -18.04 8.57 21.57
C ASN A 2 -18.19 7.96 20.17
N LYS A 3 -17.34 8.37 19.22
CA LYS A 3 -17.27 7.73 17.90
C LYS A 3 -16.62 6.35 18.07
N LYS A 4 -17.44 5.30 18.14
CA LYS A 4 -16.95 3.91 18.06
C LYS A 4 -16.30 3.74 16.70
N VAL A 5 -14.98 3.60 16.67
CA VAL A 5 -14.23 3.28 15.46
C VAL A 5 -14.56 1.82 15.11
N PRO A 6 -15.13 1.54 13.92
CA PRO A 6 -15.42 0.16 13.53
C PRO A 6 -14.11 -0.60 13.33
N ALA A 7 -13.98 -1.75 14.00
CA ALA A 7 -12.93 -2.73 13.70
C ALA A 7 -13.27 -3.35 12.35
N VAL A 8 -12.56 -2.94 11.30
CA VAL A 8 -12.76 -3.46 9.95
C VAL A 8 -11.91 -4.72 9.80
N SER A 9 -12.58 -5.87 9.80
CA SER A 9 -11.97 -7.17 9.46
C SER A 9 -11.85 -7.31 7.94
N MET A 10 -10.74 -7.87 7.46
CA MET A 10 -10.42 -8.00 6.03
C MET A 10 -11.19 -9.09 5.27
N ASP A 11 -12.08 -9.84 5.94
CA ASP A 11 -12.84 -10.93 5.31
C ASP A 11 -14.06 -10.40 4.55
N ARG A 12 -14.07 -10.68 3.25
CA ARG A 12 -15.09 -10.28 2.28
C ARG A 12 -16.41 -11.02 2.54
N ILE A 13 -17.53 -10.29 2.56
CA ILE A 13 -18.79 -10.54 1.81
C ILE A 13 -19.74 -9.37 2.14
N SER A 14 -20.12 -8.59 1.11
CA SER A 14 -21.02 -7.42 1.17
C SER A 14 -20.52 -6.20 1.95
N LEU A 15 -19.37 -5.65 1.55
CA LEU A 15 -18.91 -4.34 2.03
C LEU A 15 -19.91 -3.27 1.58
N SER A 16 -20.47 -2.50 2.52
CA SER A 16 -21.22 -1.29 2.16
C SER A 16 -20.31 -0.36 1.32
N PRO A 17 -20.85 0.58 0.53
CA PRO A 17 -20.03 1.48 -0.29
C PRO A 17 -18.89 2.18 0.49
N TYR A 18 -19.13 2.45 1.77
CA TYR A 18 -18.13 2.97 2.70
C TYR A 18 -17.00 1.97 2.98
N GLU A 19 -17.34 0.73 3.29
CA GLU A 19 -16.35 -0.30 3.61
C GLU A 19 -15.55 -0.72 2.37
N ALA A 20 -16.15 -0.68 1.17
CA ALA A 20 -15.44 -0.87 -0.09
C ALA A 20 -14.41 0.24 -0.33
N GLN A 21 -14.76 1.49 -0.01
CA GLN A 21 -13.84 2.61 -0.10
C GLN A 21 -12.70 2.50 0.93
N VAL A 22 -12.99 2.04 2.14
CA VAL A 22 -11.96 1.75 3.16
C VAL A 22 -11.04 0.63 2.67
N ALA A 23 -11.58 -0.48 2.17
CA ALA A 23 -10.79 -1.59 1.63
C ALA A 23 -9.86 -1.16 0.49
N ALA A 24 -10.33 -0.33 -0.43
CA ALA A 24 -9.50 0.22 -1.51
C ALA A 24 -8.34 1.09 -0.99
N ARG A 25 -8.60 1.92 0.02
CA ARG A 25 -7.54 2.74 0.66
C ARG A 25 -6.51 1.87 1.39
N LEU A 26 -6.95 0.81 2.05
CA LEU A 26 -6.07 -0.15 2.71
C LEU A 26 -5.16 -0.85 1.71
N GLN A 27 -5.73 -1.35 0.60
CA GLN A 27 -4.97 -1.98 -0.48
C GLN A 27 -3.92 -1.03 -1.07
N TYR A 28 -4.29 0.24 -1.27
CA TYR A 28 -3.37 1.26 -1.77
C TYR A 28 -2.17 1.48 -0.83
N VAL A 29 -2.40 1.57 0.49
CA VAL A 29 -1.33 1.73 1.47
C VAL A 29 -0.37 0.54 1.42
N VAL A 30 -0.89 -0.69 1.39
CA VAL A 30 -0.08 -1.91 1.32
C VAL A 30 0.74 -1.94 0.02
N ALA A 31 0.15 -1.62 -1.12
CA ALA A 31 0.87 -1.56 -2.41
C ALA A 31 1.98 -0.49 -2.42
N GLN A 32 1.73 0.66 -1.78
CA GLN A 32 2.73 1.71 -1.64
C GLN A 32 3.91 1.25 -0.77
N LEU A 33 3.63 0.57 0.35
CA LEU A 33 4.68 0.01 1.21
C LEU A 33 5.45 -1.11 0.51
N ALA A 34 4.77 -2.00 -0.19
CA ALA A 34 5.41 -3.04 -0.99
C ALA A 34 6.39 -2.44 -2.03
N THR A 35 6.03 -1.32 -2.66
CA THR A 35 6.90 -0.67 -3.65
C THR A 35 8.09 0.06 -3.02
N SER A 36 7.91 0.67 -1.85
CA SER A 36 8.91 1.56 -1.23
C SER A 36 9.78 0.89 -0.18
N HIS A 37 9.30 -0.19 0.45
CA HIS A 37 9.90 -0.88 1.58
C HIS A 37 10.01 -2.40 1.36
N ALA A 38 9.90 -2.89 0.11
CA ALA A 38 10.26 -4.28 -0.19
C ALA A 38 11.68 -4.58 0.31
N GLY A 39 11.86 -5.71 0.98
CA GLY A 39 13.15 -6.11 1.56
C GLY A 39 13.64 -5.27 2.75
N ALA A 40 12.82 -4.35 3.27
CA ALA A 40 13.12 -3.63 4.52
C ALA A 40 12.87 -4.52 5.75
N LYS A 41 13.34 -4.08 6.92
CA LYS A 41 13.09 -4.77 8.19
C LYS A 41 11.60 -4.82 8.51
N GLU A 42 11.14 -5.95 9.02
CA GLU A 42 9.72 -6.15 9.38
C GLU A 42 9.25 -5.08 10.38
N GLU A 43 10.05 -4.75 11.39
CA GLU A 43 9.64 -3.80 12.42
C GLU A 43 9.41 -2.39 11.85
N ASP A 44 10.24 -1.99 10.88
CA ASP A 44 10.10 -0.70 10.20
C ASP A 44 8.83 -0.66 9.34
N VAL A 45 8.58 -1.75 8.59
CA VAL A 45 7.37 -1.88 7.77
C VAL A 45 6.11 -1.90 8.64
N ALA A 46 6.12 -2.65 9.75
CA ALA A 46 5.00 -2.76 10.69
C ALA A 46 4.67 -1.41 11.32
N ARG A 47 5.70 -0.65 11.76
CA ARG A 47 5.53 0.69 12.34
C ARG A 47 4.89 1.65 11.33
N ILE A 48 5.42 1.72 10.11
CA ILE A 48 4.92 2.62 9.06
C ILE A 48 3.52 2.22 8.61
N LEU A 49 3.25 0.93 8.49
CA LEU A 49 1.91 0.42 8.16
C LEU A 49 0.91 0.85 9.23
N ALA A 50 1.19 0.60 10.51
CA ALA A 50 0.31 0.98 11.61
C ALA A 50 0.06 2.50 11.70
N GLU A 51 1.07 3.33 11.45
CA GLU A 51 0.93 4.79 11.38
C GLU A 51 -0.01 5.23 10.24
N ARG A 52 0.16 4.66 9.04
CA ARG A 52 -0.70 5.00 7.90
C ARG A 52 -2.14 4.53 8.07
N LEU A 53 -2.34 3.35 8.63
CA LEU A 53 -3.67 2.81 8.91
C LEU A 53 -4.41 3.68 9.92
N ARG A 54 -3.73 4.13 10.99
CA ARG A 54 -4.30 5.09 11.96
C ARG A 54 -4.64 6.43 11.33
N GLY A 55 -3.81 6.92 10.39
CA GLY A 55 -4.10 8.14 9.62
C GLY A 55 -5.36 8.05 8.77
N LEU A 56 -5.79 6.84 8.39
CA LEU A 56 -7.05 6.59 7.69
C LEU A 56 -8.26 6.42 8.63
N GLY A 57 -8.07 6.57 9.95
CA GLY A 57 -9.10 6.33 10.96
C GLY A 57 -9.36 4.84 11.22
N VAL A 58 -8.47 3.95 10.75
CA VAL A 58 -8.57 2.50 10.97
C VAL A 58 -7.72 2.14 12.19
N SER A 59 -8.28 1.35 13.10
CA SER A 59 -7.53 0.75 14.20
C SER A 59 -7.09 -0.66 13.80
N PRO A 60 -5.84 -0.85 13.36
CA PRO A 60 -5.43 -2.13 12.81
C PRO A 60 -5.19 -3.17 13.90
N ASN A 61 -5.49 -4.43 13.58
CA ASN A 61 -5.12 -5.57 14.43
C ASN A 61 -3.59 -5.77 14.37
N PRO A 62 -2.88 -5.73 15.51
CA PRO A 62 -1.42 -5.89 15.52
C PRO A 62 -0.95 -7.16 14.83
N ARG A 63 -1.69 -8.26 14.95
CA ARG A 63 -1.35 -9.54 14.31
C ARG A 63 -1.40 -9.44 12.78
N GLU A 64 -2.40 -8.76 12.24
CA GLU A 64 -2.53 -8.55 10.79
C GLU A 64 -1.44 -7.62 10.26
N VAL A 65 -1.09 -6.58 11.03
CA VAL A 65 0.02 -5.67 10.69
C VAL A 65 1.32 -6.45 10.54
N HIS A 66 1.63 -7.32 11.50
CA HIS A 66 2.85 -8.13 11.45
C HIS A 66 2.86 -9.10 10.27
N LEU A 67 1.75 -9.78 9.97
CA LEU A 67 1.67 -10.69 8.82
C LEU A 67 1.89 -9.96 7.48
N ILE A 68 1.31 -8.77 7.32
CA ILE A 68 1.50 -7.95 6.12
C ILE A 68 2.93 -7.41 6.06
N ALA A 69 3.47 -6.95 7.19
CA ALA A 69 4.82 -6.43 7.28
C ALA A 69 5.86 -7.49 6.95
N GLN A 70 5.70 -8.70 7.48
CA GLN A 70 6.54 -9.86 7.18
C GLN A 70 6.51 -10.18 5.68
N SER A 71 5.31 -10.18 5.07
CA SER A 71 5.16 -10.44 3.64
C SER A 71 5.91 -9.41 2.79
N ILE A 72 5.84 -8.12 3.15
CA ILE A 72 6.56 -7.04 2.46
C ILE A 72 8.07 -7.13 2.70
N ALA A 73 8.50 -7.46 3.92
CA ALA A 73 9.91 -7.64 4.26
C ALA A 73 10.55 -8.78 3.47
N GLN A 74 9.79 -9.82 3.14
CA GLN A 74 10.22 -10.95 2.32
C GLN A 74 10.15 -10.68 0.81
N MET A 75 9.54 -9.58 0.37
CA MET A 75 9.48 -9.27 -1.06
C MET A 75 10.88 -8.95 -1.61
N PRO A 76 11.21 -9.45 -2.81
CA PRO A 76 12.44 -9.04 -3.47
C PRO A 76 12.41 -7.52 -3.69
N GLN A 77 13.51 -6.84 -3.37
CA GLN A 77 13.65 -5.42 -3.68
C GLN A 77 13.47 -5.23 -5.18
N VAL A 78 12.34 -4.65 -5.57
CA VAL A 78 12.14 -4.23 -6.95
C VAL A 78 13.14 -3.10 -7.18
N PRO A 79 14.04 -3.20 -8.17
CA PRO A 79 14.91 -2.08 -8.51
C PRO A 79 14.00 -0.89 -8.75
N LYS A 80 14.21 0.21 -8.01
CA LYS A 80 13.56 1.49 -8.32
C LYS A 80 13.86 1.71 -9.79
N THR A 81 12.85 1.58 -10.65
CA THR A 81 13.04 1.84 -12.08
C THR A 81 13.52 3.27 -12.17
N ASP A 82 14.82 3.44 -12.41
CA ASP A 82 15.36 4.64 -12.99
C ASP A 82 14.62 4.77 -14.31
N ARG A 83 13.56 5.56 -14.29
CA ARG A 83 12.82 5.93 -15.49
C ARG A 83 13.86 6.61 -16.38
N PRO A 84 14.28 6.05 -17.53
CA PRO A 84 15.18 6.77 -18.40
C PRO A 84 14.43 8.04 -18.82
N ALA A 85 14.96 9.18 -18.39
CA ALA A 85 14.46 10.48 -18.80
C ALA A 85 14.47 10.55 -20.32
N GLY A 86 13.29 10.65 -20.92
CA GLY A 86 13.12 11.09 -22.30
C GLY A 86 13.62 10.14 -23.39
N ARG A 87 12.82 9.12 -23.72
CA ARG A 87 12.72 8.74 -25.14
C ARG A 87 11.83 9.79 -25.82
N ARG A 88 12.42 10.94 -26.17
CA ARG A 88 11.84 11.83 -27.19
C ARG A 88 11.67 10.97 -28.45
N VAL A 89 10.42 10.69 -28.80
CA VAL A 89 10.07 10.18 -30.12
C VAL A 89 10.54 11.26 -31.09
N ARG A 90 11.62 11.02 -31.84
CA ARG A 90 12.06 11.95 -32.89
C ARG A 90 11.02 11.85 -34.00
N SER A 91 10.17 12.86 -34.06
CA SER A 91 9.27 13.14 -35.19
C SER A 91 10.11 13.64 -36.38
N SER A 92 10.92 12.77 -36.97
CA SER A 92 11.68 13.12 -38.17
C SER A 92 11.96 11.86 -38.98
N ASP A 93 10.88 11.27 -39.51
CA ASP A 93 10.87 10.37 -40.67
C ASP A 93 9.50 10.48 -41.37
N VAL A 94 9.08 11.72 -41.67
CA VAL A 94 8.11 11.98 -42.73
C VAL A 94 8.91 12.60 -43.86
N HIS A 95 9.39 11.75 -44.76
CA HIS A 95 9.91 12.18 -46.06
C HIS A 95 8.74 12.32 -47.05
N PRO A 96 8.87 13.23 -48.04
CA PRO A 96 7.80 13.76 -48.89
C PRO A 96 7.25 12.76 -49.92
#